data_AF-A1KBX5-F1
#
_entry.id   AF-A1KBX5-F1
#
_cell.length_a   1.000
_cell.length_b   1.000
_cell.length_c   1.000
_cell.angle_alpha   90.00
_cell.angle_beta   90.00
_cell.angle_gamma   90.00
#
_symmetry.space_group_name_H-M   'P 1'
#
loop_
_entity.id
_entity.type
_entity.pdbx_description
1 polymer ?
#
loop_
_entity_poly.entity_id
_entity_poly.type
_entity_poly.pdbx_seq_one_letter_code
_entity_poly.pdbx_strand_id
1 'polypeptide(L)'
;MLTEVLGVVEKANTRPLLIAMTTLSLLVRATGGAILSDPFTWALVVILPLGVMAYVLVIGWIYMIQGMNARLPENDMASWGPIIGSSLLAFCLLLTFSYVSSHPEGLSLSLLGEPDFVYVCTVFLLATETAKIRR
;
A
#
# COMPACT_ATOMS: atom_id res chain seq x y z
N MET A 1 14.16 21.04 -3.82
CA MET A 1 13.75 19.88 -4.64
C MET A 1 13.65 18.59 -3.83
N LEU A 2 14.74 17.93 -3.41
CA LEU A 2 14.64 16.63 -2.71
C LEU A 2 13.95 16.75 -1.33
N THR A 3 14.22 17.83 -0.60
CA THR A 3 13.56 18.19 0.67
C THR A 3 12.11 18.63 0.50
N GLU A 4 11.74 19.24 -0.62
CA GLU A 4 10.34 19.60 -0.93
C GLU A 4 9.53 18.38 -1.32
N VAL A 5 10.10 17.47 -2.13
CA VAL A 5 9.48 16.19 -2.49
C VAL A 5 9.30 15.32 -1.23
N LEU A 6 10.32 15.23 -0.37
CA LEU A 6 10.21 14.55 0.93
C LEU A 6 9.17 15.20 1.84
N GLY A 7 9.12 16.53 1.90
CA GLY A 7 8.13 17.27 2.69
C GLY A 7 6.70 17.08 2.19
N VAL A 8 6.49 16.90 0.89
CA VAL A 8 5.19 16.55 0.31
C VAL A 8 4.80 15.11 0.66
N VAL A 9 5.74 14.16 0.65
CA VAL A 9 5.48 12.77 1.08
C VAL A 9 5.15 12.68 2.58
N GLU A 10 5.73 13.57 3.39
CA GLU A 10 5.50 13.66 4.82
C GLU A 10 4.14 14.31 5.15
N LYS A 11 3.75 15.36 4.41
CA LYS A 11 2.45 16.05 4.55
C LYS A 11 1.29 15.37 3.82
N ALA A 12 1.56 14.54 2.81
CA ALA A 12 0.54 13.81 2.10
C ALA A 12 -0.12 12.83 3.07
N ASN A 13 -1.40 13.06 3.33
CA ASN A 13 -2.24 12.09 4.02
C ASN A 13 -2.42 10.90 3.08
N THR A 14 -1.52 9.92 3.18
CA THR A 14 -1.49 8.74 2.32
C THR A 14 -2.53 7.69 2.74
N ARG A 15 -3.22 7.87 3.89
CA ARG A 15 -4.25 6.94 4.40
C ARG A 15 -5.50 6.84 3.52
N PRO A 16 -6.15 7.94 3.09
CA PRO A 16 -7.29 7.84 2.17
C PRO A 16 -6.90 7.14 0.86
N LEU A 17 -5.70 7.40 0.37
CA LEU A 17 -5.17 6.76 -0.83
C LEU A 17 -4.92 5.25 -0.60
N LEU A 18 -4.36 4.88 0.55
CA LEU A 18 -4.19 3.48 0.94
C LEU A 18 -5.53 2.75 1.04
N ILE A 19 -6.55 3.38 1.63
CA ILE A 19 -7.90 2.80 1.72
C ILE A 19 -8.49 2.63 0.32
N ALA A 20 -8.36 3.62 -0.55
CA ALA A 20 -8.84 3.53 -1.93
C ALA A 20 -8.13 2.40 -2.71
N MET A 21 -6.81 2.31 -2.60
CA MET A 21 -6.02 1.27 -3.28
C MET A 21 -6.25 -0.12 -2.69
N THR A 22 -6.50 -0.23 -1.38
CA THR A 22 -6.90 -1.48 -0.74
C THR A 22 -8.29 -1.92 -1.22
N THR A 23 -9.23 -0.97 -1.34
CA THR A 23 -10.56 -1.23 -1.92
C THR A 23 -10.44 -1.74 -3.35
N LEU A 24 -9.62 -1.07 -4.16
CA LEU A 24 -9.36 -1.46 -5.55
C LEU A 24 -8.71 -2.84 -5.63
N SER A 25 -7.72 -3.13 -4.78
CA SER A 25 -7.09 -4.45 -4.70
C SER A 25 -8.09 -5.56 -4.39
N LEU A 26 -8.97 -5.33 -3.41
CA LEU A 26 -10.02 -6.29 -3.07
C LEU A 26 -11.00 -6.49 -4.24
N LEU A 27 -11.36 -5.43 -4.94
CA LEU A 27 -12.26 -5.48 -6.09
C LEU A 27 -11.63 -6.19 -7.30
N VAL A 28 -10.38 -5.86 -7.63
CA VAL A 28 -9.58 -6.54 -8.66
C VAL A 28 -9.46 -8.02 -8.33
N ARG A 29 -9.22 -8.37 -7.06
CA ARG A 29 -9.16 -9.77 -6.61
C ARG A 29 -10.50 -10.48 -6.73
N ALA A 30 -11.59 -9.84 -6.34
CA ALA A 30 -12.94 -10.42 -6.38
C ALA A 30 -13.45 -10.63 -7.82
N THR A 31 -13.02 -9.78 -8.76
CA THR A 31 -13.43 -9.84 -10.17
C THR A 31 -12.41 -10.56 -11.08
N GLY A 32 -11.30 -11.04 -10.53
CA GLY A 32 -10.22 -11.65 -11.32
C GLY A 32 -9.55 -10.69 -12.30
N GLY A 33 -9.57 -9.38 -12.03
CA GLY A 33 -9.01 -8.34 -12.90
C GLY A 33 -9.97 -7.77 -13.94
N ALA A 34 -11.16 -8.35 -14.13
CA ALA A 34 -12.12 -7.90 -15.16
C ALA A 34 -12.57 -6.44 -14.99
N ILE A 35 -12.57 -5.93 -13.76
CA ILE A 35 -12.94 -4.53 -13.45
C ILE A 35 -11.99 -3.49 -14.08
N LEU A 36 -10.75 -3.88 -14.40
CA LEU A 36 -9.78 -2.99 -15.04
C LEU A 36 -10.11 -2.79 -16.53
N SER A 37 -10.73 -3.78 -17.17
CA SER A 37 -11.16 -3.71 -18.57
C SER A 37 -12.58 -3.20 -18.76
N ASP A 38 -13.49 -3.47 -17.81
CA ASP A 38 -14.85 -2.96 -17.81
C ASP A 38 -15.20 -2.36 -16.43
N PRO A 39 -15.04 -1.03 -16.25
CA PRO A 39 -15.29 -0.39 -14.98
C PRO A 39 -16.79 -0.21 -14.68
N PHE A 40 -17.69 -0.35 -15.66
CA PHE A 40 -19.13 -0.05 -15.50
C PHE A 40 -20.00 -1.30 -15.35
N THR A 41 -19.47 -2.33 -14.69
CA THR A 41 -20.21 -3.56 -14.38
C THR A 41 -20.97 -3.45 -13.05
N TRP A 42 -21.91 -4.38 -12.82
CA TRP A 42 -22.61 -4.56 -11.53
C TRP A 42 -21.64 -4.67 -10.32
N ALA A 43 -20.40 -5.08 -10.55
CA ALA A 43 -19.34 -5.13 -9.55
C ALA A 43 -19.09 -3.79 -8.83
N LEU A 44 -19.43 -2.64 -9.44
CA LEU A 44 -19.39 -1.32 -8.80
C LEU A 44 -20.23 -1.25 -7.52
N VAL A 45 -21.35 -1.99 -7.45
CA VAL A 45 -22.21 -2.03 -6.25
C VAL A 45 -21.46 -2.57 -5.03
N VAL A 46 -20.46 -3.42 -5.27
CA VAL A 46 -19.66 -4.06 -4.23
C VAL A 46 -18.51 -3.16 -3.74
N ILE A 47 -18.25 -2.01 -4.39
CA ILE A 47 -17.23 -1.05 -3.93
C ILE A 47 -17.52 -0.55 -2.53
N LEU A 48 -18.77 -0.26 -2.21
CA LEU A 48 -19.13 0.31 -0.91
C LEU A 48 -18.85 -0.65 0.26
N PRO A 49 -19.32 -1.92 0.24
CA PRO A 49 -18.96 -2.87 1.29
C PRO A 49 -17.46 -3.20 1.31
N LEU A 50 -16.79 -3.28 0.15
CA LEU A 50 -15.34 -3.48 0.11
C LEU A 50 -14.55 -2.28 0.63
N GLY A 51 -15.06 -1.06 0.45
CA GLY A 51 -14.48 0.16 1.00
C GLY A 51 -14.54 0.21 2.52
N VAL A 52 -15.67 -0.20 3.10
CA VAL A 52 -15.80 -0.36 4.55
C VAL A 52 -14.85 -1.45 5.05
N MET A 53 -14.76 -2.59 4.34
CA MET A 53 -13.82 -3.66 4.69
C MET A 53 -12.37 -3.18 4.62
N ALA A 54 -11.98 -2.47 3.56
CA ALA A 54 -10.66 -1.88 3.39
C ALA A 54 -10.32 -0.90 4.51
N TYR A 55 -11.28 -0.04 4.90
CA TYR A 55 -11.11 0.86 6.03
C TYR A 55 -10.82 0.10 7.33
N VAL A 56 -11.60 -0.92 7.64
CA VAL A 56 -11.42 -1.76 8.83
C VAL A 56 -10.06 -2.46 8.81
N LEU A 57 -9.63 -2.99 7.65
CA LEU A 57 -8.33 -3.64 7.51
C LEU A 57 -7.16 -2.66 7.74
N VAL A 58 -7.21 -1.49 7.12
CA VAL A 58 -6.15 -0.47 7.26
C VAL A 58 -6.06 0.04 8.70
N ILE A 59 -7.20 0.37 9.31
CA ILE A 59 -7.23 0.83 10.71
C ILE A 59 -6.82 -0.29 11.67
N GLY A 60 -7.31 -1.51 11.44
CA GLY A 60 -6.93 -2.69 12.23
C GLY A 60 -5.43 -2.96 12.18
N TRP A 61 -4.82 -2.84 11.00
CA TRP A 61 -3.36 -2.92 10.83
C TRP A 61 -2.63 -1.86 11.65
N ILE A 62 -3.06 -0.58 11.56
CA ILE A 62 -2.44 0.51 12.32
C ILE A 62 -2.50 0.23 13.83
N TYR A 63 -3.68 -0.16 14.34
CA TYR A 63 -3.84 -0.49 15.76
C TYR A 63 -3.00 -1.70 16.19
N MET A 64 -2.84 -2.69 15.32
CA MET A 64 -1.96 -3.83 15.59
C MET A 64 -0.51 -3.37 15.79
N ILE A 65 0.01 -2.54 14.89
CA ILE A 65 1.38 -2.00 15.00
C ILE A 65 1.55 -1.12 16.23
N GLN A 66 0.57 -0.26 16.54
CA GLN A 66 0.56 0.53 17.77
C GLN A 66 0.54 -0.35 19.02
N GLY A 67 -0.24 -1.42 19.02
CA GLY A 67 -0.27 -2.41 20.10
C GLY A 67 1.05 -3.15 20.26
N MET A 68 1.77 -3.42 19.17
CA MET A 68 3.13 -3.97 19.22
C MET A 68 4.12 -2.96 19.82
N ASN A 69 4.04 -1.68 19.41
CA ASN A 69 4.88 -0.61 19.97
C ASN A 69 4.64 -0.42 21.47
N ALA A 70 3.38 -0.49 21.93
CA ALA A 70 3.04 -0.34 23.34
C ALA A 70 3.57 -1.48 24.24
N ARG A 71 3.92 -2.63 23.65
CA ARG A 71 4.50 -3.77 24.38
C ARG A 71 6.02 -3.73 24.47
N LEU A 72 6.68 -2.76 23.81
CA LEU A 72 8.12 -2.60 23.91
C LEU A 72 8.51 -2.00 25.27
N PRO A 73 9.67 -2.39 25.84
CA PRO A 73 10.18 -1.80 27.08
C PRO A 73 10.35 -0.28 26.99
N GLU A 74 10.22 0.43 28.12
CA GLU A 74 10.22 1.90 28.10
C GLU A 74 11.51 2.51 27.57
N ASN A 75 12.65 1.86 27.80
CA ASN A 75 13.98 2.27 27.36
C ASN A 75 14.36 1.78 25.96
N ASP A 76 13.46 1.06 25.27
CA ASP A 76 13.74 0.58 23.93
C ASP A 76 13.59 1.71 22.91
N MET A 77 14.64 1.89 22.10
CA MET A 77 14.65 2.83 20.98
C MET A 77 13.98 2.24 19.72
N ALA A 78 13.70 0.94 19.72
CA ALA A 78 13.02 0.28 18.62
C ALA A 78 11.57 0.75 18.46
N SER A 79 11.10 0.75 17.22
CA SER A 79 9.69 0.93 16.88
C SER A 79 9.35 -0.04 15.76
N TRP A 80 8.30 -0.82 15.96
CA TRP A 80 7.83 -1.83 15.01
C TRP A 80 7.37 -1.22 13.69
N GLY A 81 6.80 -0.01 13.71
CA GLY A 81 6.34 0.68 12.49
C GLY A 81 7.46 0.87 11.46
N PRO A 82 8.56 1.58 11.78
CA PRO A 82 9.73 1.69 10.92
C PRO A 82 10.34 0.34 10.53
N ILE A 83 10.43 -0.63 11.45
CA ILE A 83 11.03 -1.95 11.16
C ILE A 83 10.19 -2.70 10.11
N ILE A 84 8.89 -2.83 10.34
CA ILE A 84 7.97 -3.56 9.45
C ILE A 84 7.76 -2.79 8.14
N GLY A 85 7.56 -1.47 8.24
CA GLY A 85 7.36 -0.60 7.09
C GLY A 85 8.58 -0.58 6.15
N SER A 86 9.79 -0.47 6.69
CA SER A 86 11.01 -0.52 5.88
C SER A 86 11.27 -1.90 5.28
N SER A 87 10.94 -2.98 6.00
CA SER A 87 11.05 -4.34 5.47
C SER A 87 10.10 -4.57 4.28
N LEU A 88 8.83 -4.11 4.41
CA LEU A 88 7.87 -4.15 3.30
C LEU A 88 8.34 -3.27 2.12
N LEU A 89 8.87 -2.08 2.41
CA LEU A 89 9.37 -1.17 1.38
C LEU A 89 10.58 -1.77 0.63
N ALA A 90 11.49 -2.42 1.34
CA ALA A 90 12.61 -3.14 0.75
C ALA A 90 12.14 -4.27 -0.17
N PHE A 91 11.11 -5.02 0.24
CA PHE A 91 10.50 -6.04 -0.61
C PHE A 91 9.87 -5.44 -1.88
N CYS A 92 9.11 -4.34 -1.77
CA CYS A 92 8.57 -3.65 -2.94
C CYS A 92 9.66 -3.13 -3.88
N LEU A 93 10.75 -2.56 -3.34
CA LEU A 93 11.88 -2.11 -4.15
C LEU A 93 12.58 -3.28 -4.85
N LEU A 94 12.71 -4.43 -4.18
CA LEU A 94 13.27 -5.64 -4.78
C LEU A 94 12.44 -6.10 -5.98
N LEU A 95 11.11 -6.12 -5.85
CA LEU A 95 10.21 -6.45 -6.97
C LEU A 95 10.36 -5.47 -8.12
N THR A 96 10.37 -4.16 -7.83
CA THR A 96 10.55 -3.12 -8.85
C THR A 96 11.89 -3.26 -9.58
N PHE A 97 12.99 -3.46 -8.86
CA PHE A 97 14.31 -3.61 -9.47
C PHE A 97 14.46 -4.92 -10.22
N SER A 98 13.83 -6.01 -9.74
CA SER A 98 13.79 -7.29 -10.45
C SER A 98 13.00 -7.18 -11.76
N TYR A 99 11.94 -6.39 -11.80
CA TYR A 99 11.20 -6.14 -13.02
C TYR A 99 12.04 -5.34 -14.02
N VAL A 100 12.67 -4.26 -13.56
CA VAL A 100 13.53 -3.40 -14.40
C VAL A 100 14.74 -4.18 -14.94
N SER A 101 15.33 -5.07 -14.14
CA SER A 101 16.48 -5.88 -14.59
C SER A 101 16.10 -6.93 -15.63
N SER A 102 14.86 -7.42 -15.63
CA SER A 102 14.37 -8.41 -16.59
C SER A 102 13.80 -7.79 -17.88
N HIS A 103 13.46 -6.51 -17.86
CA HIS A 103 12.87 -5.78 -18.99
C HIS A 103 13.74 -4.57 -19.39
N PRO A 104 14.83 -4.80 -20.15
CA PRO A 104 15.79 -3.75 -20.51
C PRO A 104 15.21 -2.67 -21.44
N GLU A 105 14.05 -2.92 -22.05
CA GLU A 105 13.32 -1.96 -22.89
C GLU A 105 12.61 -0.85 -22.08
N GLY A 106 12.60 -0.95 -20.74
CA GLY A 106 12.09 0.06 -19.82
C GLY A 106 10.70 -0.23 -19.25
N LEU A 107 10.16 0.74 -18.50
CA LEU A 107 8.81 0.64 -17.92
C LEU A 107 7.75 0.82 -19.01
N SER A 108 7.08 -0.26 -19.38
CA SER A 108 5.90 -0.20 -20.24
C SER A 108 4.71 0.38 -19.48
N LEU A 109 3.96 1.29 -20.13
CA LEU A 109 2.68 1.78 -19.60
C LEU A 109 1.60 0.69 -19.53
N SER A 110 1.79 -0.44 -20.23
CA SER A 110 0.88 -1.60 -20.13
C SER A 110 0.79 -2.15 -18.71
N LEU A 111 1.83 -1.96 -17.90
CA LEU A 111 1.88 -2.42 -16.51
C LEU A 111 0.81 -1.78 -15.64
N LEU A 112 0.40 -0.53 -15.93
CA LEU A 112 -0.67 0.16 -15.21
C LEU A 112 -2.03 -0.55 -15.35
N GLY A 113 -2.21 -1.34 -16.41
CA GLY A 113 -3.41 -2.14 -16.64
C GLY A 113 -3.37 -3.52 -15.98
N GLU A 114 -2.25 -3.91 -15.37
CA GLU A 114 -2.13 -5.24 -14.76
C GLU A 114 -2.65 -5.24 -13.31
N PRO A 115 -3.39 -6.29 -12.90
CA PRO A 115 -3.81 -6.49 -11.51
C PRO A 115 -2.65 -6.41 -10.51
N ASP A 116 -1.50 -6.96 -10.88
CA ASP A 116 -0.32 -7.03 -10.02
C ASP A 116 0.24 -5.65 -9.71
N PHE A 117 0.13 -4.70 -10.63
CA PHE A 117 0.52 -3.32 -10.38
C PHE A 117 -0.32 -2.67 -9.27
N VAL A 118 -1.64 -2.90 -9.28
CA VAL A 118 -2.55 -2.40 -8.23
C VAL A 118 -2.15 -2.98 -6.86
N TYR A 119 -1.81 -4.26 -6.81
CA TYR A 119 -1.35 -4.91 -5.58
C TYR A 119 -0.03 -4.33 -5.09
N VAL A 120 0.96 -4.19 -5.96
CA VAL A 120 2.27 -3.62 -5.60
C VAL A 120 2.13 -2.18 -5.11
N CYS A 121 1.34 -1.34 -5.77
CA CYS A 121 1.05 0.01 -5.31
C CYS A 121 0.39 0.04 -3.93
N THR A 122 -0.54 -0.88 -3.67
CA THR A 122 -1.22 -0.99 -2.38
C THR A 122 -0.23 -1.36 -1.27
N VAL A 123 0.67 -2.31 -1.51
CA VAL A 123 1.70 -2.70 -0.55
C VAL A 123 2.72 -1.57 -0.36
N PHE A 124 3.06 -0.81 -1.40
CA PHE A 124 3.93 0.37 -1.30
C PHE A 124 3.32 1.44 -0.39
N LEU A 125 2.03 1.73 -0.54
CA LEU A 125 1.31 2.65 0.33
C LEU A 125 1.20 2.12 1.76
N LEU A 126 0.97 0.81 1.93
CA LEU A 126 0.93 0.19 3.25
C LEU A 126 2.30 0.29 3.95
N ALA A 127 3.39 0.02 3.22
CA ALA A 127 4.75 0.12 3.74
C ALA A 127 5.08 1.55 4.20
N THR A 128 4.75 2.54 3.38
CA THR A 128 4.98 3.96 3.70
C THR A 128 4.14 4.44 4.88
N GLU A 129 2.85 4.09 4.96
CA GLU A 129 2.02 4.40 6.13
C GLU A 129 2.51 3.67 7.40
N THR A 130 2.91 2.41 7.29
CA THR A 130 3.42 1.62 8.42
C THR A 130 4.71 2.24 8.97
N ALA A 131 5.61 2.68 8.10
CA ALA A 131 6.87 3.33 8.51
C ALA A 131 6.64 4.67 9.25
N LYS A 132 5.50 5.33 9.03
CA LYS A 132 5.12 6.56 9.74
C LYS A 132 4.64 6.28 11.18
N ILE A 133 4.31 5.04 11.54
CA ILE A 133 3.82 4.67 12.88
C ILE A 133 5.00 4.62 13.85
N ARG A 134 5.27 5.74 14.52
CA ARG A 134 6.28 5.81 15.57
C ARG A 134 5.65 5.47 16.93
N ARG A 135 6.51 5.10 17.88
CA ARG A 135 6.16 5.03 19.30
C ARG A 135 5.81 6.44 19.79
#